data_AF-A0A959VEC6-F1
#
_entry.id   AF-A0A959VEC6-F1
#
_cell.length_a   1.000
_cell.length_b   1.000
_cell.length_c   1.000
_cell.angle_alpha   90.00
_cell.angle_beta   90.00
_cell.angle_gamma   90.00
#
_symmetry.space_group_name_H-M   'P 1'
#
loop_
_entity.id
_entity.type
_entity.pdbx_description
1 polymer ?
#
loop_
_entity_poly.entity_id
_entity_poly.type
_entity_poly.pdbx_seq_one_letter_code
_entity_poly.pdbx_strand_id
1 'polypeptide(L)'
;MPPGPRTIKIAREFELFVQDFYRSQGFEIVDTAGRKECGLDFIAKKELTRIGVQVKCNPRRGAGVSAVRQTLKGHKLYKCTFCHLVVLQDFSRDAVKLANQVGQNQVRLINSEKFMEKLDAGKVEGFRLLQIMAEHAMENDLIEKVAVRLHPDDSVFDT
;
A
#
# COMPACT_ATOMS: atom_id res chain seq x y z
N MET A 1 16.95 11.36 11.25
CA MET A 1 16.03 11.44 12.40
C MET A 1 15.02 10.31 12.31
N PRO A 2 14.66 9.67 13.43
CA PRO A 2 13.54 8.74 13.48
C PRO A 2 12.22 9.44 13.10
N PRO A 3 11.23 8.72 12.57
CA PRO A 3 9.92 9.29 12.25
C PRO A 3 9.28 9.87 13.52
N GLY A 4 8.67 11.05 13.41
CA GLY A 4 7.94 11.66 14.51
C GLY A 4 6.66 10.88 14.85
N PRO A 5 6.04 11.12 16.03
CA PRO A 5 4.87 10.39 16.51
C PRO A 5 3.70 10.35 15.51
N ARG A 6 3.48 11.45 14.77
CA ARG A 6 2.46 11.55 13.72
C ARG A 6 2.69 10.55 12.58
N THR A 7 3.94 10.40 12.13
CA THR A 7 4.30 9.50 11.03
C THR A 7 4.14 8.03 11.43
N ILE A 8 4.35 7.70 12.71
CA ILE A 8 4.14 6.36 13.25
C ILE A 8 2.64 6.02 13.25
N LYS A 9 1.80 6.97 13.69
CA LYS A 9 0.34 6.80 13.75
C LYS A 9 -0.26 6.52 12.36
N ILE A 10 0.01 7.38 11.37
CA ILE A 10 -0.51 7.18 10.00
C ILE A 10 -0.04 5.87 9.39
N ALA A 11 1.23 5.48 9.60
CA ALA A 11 1.75 4.24 9.05
C ALA A 11 1.02 3.03 9.59
N ARG A 12 0.70 3.03 10.90
CA ARG A 12 -0.06 1.95 11.52
C ARG A 12 -1.51 1.92 11.06
N GLU A 13 -2.18 3.08 10.97
CA GLU A 13 -3.56 3.16 10.48
C GLU A 13 -3.69 2.71 9.03
N PHE A 14 -2.74 3.11 8.19
CA PHE A 14 -2.72 2.67 6.79
C PHE A 14 -2.43 1.17 6.68
N GLU A 15 -1.47 0.64 7.45
CA GLU A 15 -1.20 -0.79 7.49
C GLU A 15 -2.44 -1.59 7.90
N LEU A 16 -3.13 -1.18 8.96
CA LEU A 16 -4.37 -1.82 9.41
C LEU A 16 -5.46 -1.77 8.34
N PHE A 17 -5.62 -0.64 7.66
CA PHE A 17 -6.61 -0.53 6.58
C PHE A 17 -6.28 -1.45 5.40
N VAL A 18 -5.00 -1.58 5.04
CA VAL A 18 -4.56 -2.53 4.01
C VAL A 18 -4.82 -3.98 4.47
N GLN A 19 -4.58 -4.31 5.76
CA GLN A 19 -4.94 -5.62 6.30
C GLN A 19 -6.45 -5.89 6.21
N ASP A 20 -7.28 -4.92 6.55
CA ASP A 20 -8.75 -5.04 6.51
C ASP A 20 -9.26 -5.24 5.09
N PHE A 21 -8.65 -4.59 4.09
CA PHE A 21 -8.91 -4.90 2.69
C PHE A 21 -8.65 -6.39 2.40
N TYR A 22 -7.50 -6.95 2.80
CA TYR A 22 -7.24 -8.38 2.57
C TYR A 22 -8.20 -9.29 3.33
N ARG A 23 -8.55 -8.94 4.57
CA ARG A 23 -9.54 -9.68 5.38
C ARG A 23 -10.90 -9.70 4.69
N SER A 24 -11.36 -8.57 4.15
CA SER A 24 -12.63 -8.50 3.42
C SER A 24 -12.63 -9.37 2.17
N GLN A 25 -11.46 -9.62 1.57
CA GLN A 25 -11.29 -10.56 0.45
C GLN A 25 -11.15 -12.03 0.90
N GLY A 26 -11.30 -12.31 2.20
CA GLY A 26 -11.23 -13.65 2.79
C GLY A 26 -9.81 -14.17 2.99
N PHE A 27 -8.81 -13.30 3.13
CA PHE A 27 -7.46 -13.70 3.52
C PHE A 27 -7.30 -13.68 5.04
N GLU A 28 -6.60 -14.68 5.56
CA GLU A 28 -6.03 -14.66 6.91
C GLU A 28 -4.78 -13.78 6.94
N ILE A 29 -4.64 -12.95 7.98
CA ILE A 29 -3.47 -12.09 8.16
C ILE A 29 -2.51 -12.73 9.16
N VAL A 30 -1.27 -12.93 8.71
CA VAL A 30 -0.18 -13.43 9.55
C VAL A 30 0.86 -12.34 9.71
N ASP A 31 0.96 -11.80 10.92
CA ASP A 31 1.94 -10.76 11.24
C ASP A 31 3.37 -11.29 11.13
N THR A 32 4.25 -10.47 10.57
CA THR A 32 5.70 -10.75 10.46
C THR A 32 6.50 -10.06 11.56
N ALA A 33 5.82 -9.44 12.54
CA ALA A 33 6.40 -8.55 13.57
C ALA A 33 7.57 -9.16 14.37
N GLY A 34 7.69 -10.49 14.41
CA GLY A 34 8.84 -11.20 15.00
C GLY A 34 10.12 -11.18 14.16
N ARG A 35 10.11 -10.66 12.92
CA ARG A 35 11.26 -10.60 12.00
C ARG A 35 11.33 -9.24 11.31
N LYS A 36 11.72 -8.19 12.03
CA LYS A 36 11.86 -6.82 11.47
C LYS A 36 12.79 -6.70 10.25
N GLU A 37 13.66 -7.68 9.99
CA GLU A 37 14.71 -7.58 8.96
C GLU A 37 14.32 -8.01 7.54
N CYS A 38 13.10 -8.53 7.35
CA CYS A 38 12.67 -9.07 6.06
C CYS A 38 11.82 -8.11 5.22
N GLY A 39 11.41 -6.97 5.79
CA GLY A 39 10.78 -5.88 5.05
C GLY A 39 9.31 -6.06 4.66
N LEU A 40 8.65 -7.17 5.02
CA LEU A 40 7.19 -7.29 4.93
C LEU A 40 6.58 -6.96 6.28
N ASP A 41 5.43 -6.30 6.28
CA ASP A 41 4.67 -5.96 7.49
C ASP A 41 3.69 -7.09 7.88
N PHE A 42 3.16 -7.80 6.88
CA PHE A 42 2.35 -9.01 7.10
C PHE A 42 2.31 -9.92 5.87
N ILE A 43 1.73 -11.11 6.03
CA ILE A 43 1.43 -12.05 4.95
C ILE A 43 -0.09 -12.28 4.93
N ALA A 44 -0.73 -12.02 3.80
CA ALA A 44 -2.11 -12.40 3.56
C ALA A 44 -2.15 -13.81 2.96
N LYS A 45 -2.88 -14.74 3.59
CA LYS A 45 -2.99 -16.14 3.16
C LYS A 45 -4.42 -16.51 2.81
N LYS A 46 -4.60 -17.17 1.67
CA LYS A 46 -5.88 -17.76 1.25
C LYS A 46 -5.58 -18.99 0.41
N GLU A 47 -5.98 -20.16 0.90
CA GLU A 47 -5.67 -21.46 0.27
C GLU A 47 -4.16 -21.60 -0.01
N LEU A 48 -3.78 -21.82 -1.28
CA LEU A 48 -2.39 -21.93 -1.73
C LEU A 48 -1.73 -20.57 -1.98
N THR A 49 -2.47 -19.47 -1.88
CA THR A 49 -1.96 -18.13 -2.16
C THR A 49 -1.38 -17.50 -0.89
N ARG A 50 -0.13 -17.04 -0.99
CA ARG A 50 0.57 -16.31 0.07
C ARG A 50 1.07 -14.98 -0.48
N ILE A 51 0.40 -13.89 -0.14
CA ILE A 51 0.78 -12.55 -0.59
C ILE A 51 1.60 -11.90 0.52
N GLY A 52 2.88 -11.66 0.25
CA GLY A 52 3.71 -10.87 1.16
C GLY A 52 3.41 -9.39 0.97
N VAL A 53 3.06 -8.67 2.03
CA VAL A 53 2.67 -7.26 1.92
C VAL A 53 3.67 -6.39 2.69
N GLN A 54 4.23 -5.40 1.99
CA GLN A 54 4.96 -4.31 2.59
C GLN A 54 4.15 -3.03 2.42
N VAL A 55 3.90 -2.33 3.51
CA VAL A 55 3.21 -1.05 3.58
C VAL A 55 4.24 0.02 3.95
N LYS A 56 4.37 1.03 3.10
CA LYS A 56 5.27 2.17 3.32
C LYS A 56 4.45 3.46 3.28
N CYS A 57 4.31 4.07 4.45
CA CYS A 57 3.66 5.36 4.57
C CYS A 57 4.70 6.46 4.84
N ASN A 58 4.94 7.31 3.86
CA ASN A 58 5.64 8.58 4.06
C ASN A 58 4.85 9.68 3.34
N PRO A 59 4.30 10.65 4.09
CA PRO A 59 3.47 11.70 3.50
C PRO A 59 4.14 12.54 2.43
N ARG A 60 5.48 12.65 2.46
CA ARG A 60 6.24 13.57 1.60
C ARG A 60 7.05 12.88 0.53
N ARG A 61 7.17 11.55 0.59
CA ARG A 61 8.08 10.81 -0.30
C ARG A 61 7.52 9.45 -0.66
N GLY A 62 7.66 9.14 -1.94
CA GLY A 62 7.46 7.83 -2.50
C GLY A 62 8.41 6.75 -2.01
N ALA A 63 8.23 5.54 -2.55
CA ALA A 63 9.15 4.43 -2.34
C ALA A 63 10.19 4.32 -3.46
N GLY A 64 11.43 4.04 -3.06
CA GLY A 64 12.56 3.83 -3.96
C GLY A 64 12.97 2.36 -4.10
N VAL A 65 14.06 2.14 -4.83
CA VAL A 65 14.66 0.82 -5.11
C VAL A 65 14.89 -0.02 -3.85
N SER A 66 15.25 0.61 -2.72
CA SER A 66 15.47 -0.08 -1.46
C SER A 66 14.22 -0.78 -0.94
N ALA A 67 13.04 -0.17 -1.08
CA ALA A 67 11.78 -0.77 -0.68
C ALA A 67 11.48 -2.01 -1.53
N VAL A 68 11.63 -1.93 -2.85
CA VAL A 68 11.44 -3.08 -3.76
C VAL A 68 12.38 -4.23 -3.38
N ARG A 69 13.66 -3.95 -3.10
CA ARG A 69 14.62 -4.98 -2.68
C ARG A 69 14.26 -5.63 -1.34
N GLN A 70 13.77 -4.85 -0.38
CA GLN A 70 13.28 -5.36 0.89
C GLN A 70 12.08 -6.29 0.68
N THR A 71 11.10 -5.86 -0.11
CA THR A 71 9.94 -6.68 -0.48
C THR A 71 10.38 -8.01 -1.11
N LEU A 72 11.34 -7.99 -2.05
CA LEU A 72 11.86 -9.19 -2.71
C LEU A 72 12.63 -10.12 -1.75
N LYS A 73 13.33 -9.57 -0.75
CA LYS A 73 13.94 -10.38 0.31
C LYS A 73 12.86 -11.12 1.10
N GLY A 74 11.80 -10.42 1.47
CA GLY A 74 10.63 -11.00 2.13
C GLY A 74 9.92 -12.07 1.30
N HIS A 75 9.70 -11.81 0.01
CA HIS A 75 9.13 -12.76 -0.95
C HIS A 75 9.85 -14.12 -0.89
N LYS A 76 11.18 -14.10 -0.96
CA LYS A 76 12.01 -15.31 -0.91
C LYS A 76 11.98 -15.97 0.47
N LEU A 77 12.14 -15.19 1.55
CA LEU A 77 12.20 -15.71 2.91
C LEU A 77 10.91 -16.44 3.31
N TYR A 78 9.76 -15.90 2.94
CA TYR A 78 8.46 -16.43 3.32
C TYR A 78 7.78 -17.31 2.28
N LYS A 79 8.47 -17.55 1.14
CA LYS A 79 7.96 -18.32 0.00
C LYS A 79 6.58 -17.81 -0.42
N CYS A 80 6.48 -16.50 -0.60
CA CYS A 80 5.26 -15.87 -1.09
C CYS A 80 5.01 -16.27 -2.54
N THR A 81 3.74 -16.33 -2.94
CA THR A 81 3.34 -16.51 -4.34
C THR A 81 3.73 -15.27 -5.15
N PHE A 82 3.51 -14.10 -4.57
CA PHE A 82 3.99 -12.80 -5.03
C PHE A 82 3.91 -11.82 -3.84
N CYS A 83 4.43 -10.61 -4.02
CA CYS A 83 4.35 -9.55 -3.04
C CYS A 83 3.64 -8.30 -3.56
N HIS A 84 3.00 -7.57 -2.64
CA HIS A 84 2.50 -6.23 -2.86
C HIS A 84 3.34 -5.24 -2.05
N LEU A 85 3.89 -4.24 -2.71
CA LEU A 85 4.47 -3.06 -2.06
C LEU A 85 3.45 -1.93 -2.18
N VAL A 86 2.84 -1.58 -1.06
CA VAL A 86 1.74 -0.63 -0.96
C VAL A 86 2.24 0.68 -0.35
N VAL A 87 1.94 1.79 -1.00
CA VAL A 87 2.35 3.14 -0.60
C VAL A 87 1.21 4.12 -0.88
N LEU A 88 1.19 5.24 -0.17
CA LEU A 88 0.27 6.34 -0.49
C LEU A 88 0.78 7.19 -1.66
N GLN A 89 2.09 7.47 -1.65
CA GLN A 89 2.78 8.26 -2.67
C GLN A 89 3.27 7.40 -3.83
N ASP A 90 3.83 8.01 -4.89
CA ASP A 90 4.32 7.28 -6.05
C ASP A 90 5.65 6.53 -5.83
N PHE A 91 6.07 5.78 -6.85
CA PHE A 91 7.36 5.09 -6.86
C PHE A 91 8.38 5.87 -7.68
N SER A 92 9.66 5.82 -7.29
CA SER A 92 10.71 6.37 -8.13
C SER A 92 10.79 5.60 -9.47
N ARG A 93 11.23 6.28 -10.54
CA ARG A 93 11.41 5.65 -11.86
C ARG A 93 12.26 4.39 -11.79
N ASP A 94 13.31 4.39 -10.98
CA ASP A 94 14.19 3.24 -10.83
C ASP A 94 13.55 2.10 -10.01
N ALA A 95 12.67 2.41 -9.06
CA ALA A 95 11.87 1.40 -8.37
C ALA A 95 10.90 0.71 -9.34
N VAL A 96 10.23 1.48 -10.20
CA VAL A 96 9.36 0.95 -11.27
C VAL A 96 10.15 0.09 -12.25
N LYS A 97 11.31 0.56 -12.72
CA LYS A 97 12.20 -0.22 -13.59
C LYS A 97 12.59 -1.55 -12.95
N LEU A 98 13.02 -1.55 -11.69
CA LEU A 98 13.40 -2.77 -10.99
C LEU A 98 12.22 -3.74 -10.85
N ALA A 99 11.04 -3.24 -10.47
CA ALA A 99 9.84 -4.06 -10.34
C ALA A 99 9.44 -4.70 -11.68
N ASN A 100 9.56 -3.96 -12.79
CA ASN A 100 9.30 -4.49 -14.13
C ASN A 100 10.33 -5.56 -14.54
N GLN A 101 11.60 -5.40 -14.17
CA GLN A 101 12.66 -6.38 -14.46
C GLN A 101 12.44 -7.71 -13.74
N VAL A 102 11.97 -7.69 -12.49
CA VAL A 102 11.70 -8.92 -11.72
C VAL A 102 10.32 -9.53 -12.01
N GLY A 103 9.41 -8.73 -12.57
CA GLY A 103 8.09 -9.13 -13.02
C GLY A 103 7.00 -9.09 -11.94
N GLN A 104 5.75 -8.96 -12.41
CA GLN A 104 4.54 -8.87 -11.58
C GLN A 104 4.20 -10.17 -10.82
N ASN A 105 4.89 -11.26 -11.14
CA ASN A 105 4.80 -12.54 -10.41
C ASN A 105 5.67 -12.53 -9.14
N GLN A 106 6.52 -11.52 -8.93
CA GLN A 106 7.33 -11.40 -7.72
C GLN A 106 6.90 -10.20 -6.88
N VAL A 107 6.76 -9.03 -7.50
CA VAL A 107 6.38 -7.80 -6.78
C VAL A 107 5.45 -6.95 -7.64
N ARG A 108 4.39 -6.44 -7.01
CA ARG A 108 3.46 -5.49 -7.61
C ARG A 108 3.50 -4.19 -6.84
N LEU A 109 3.63 -3.10 -7.58
CA LEU A 109 3.70 -1.74 -7.04
C LEU A 109 2.30 -1.13 -6.99
N ILE A 110 1.85 -0.76 -5.79
CA ILE A 110 0.51 -0.25 -5.53
C ILE A 110 0.65 1.10 -4.83
N ASN A 111 0.40 2.19 -5.55
CA ASN A 111 0.22 3.52 -4.98
C ASN A 111 -1.23 3.71 -4.52
N SER A 112 -1.57 4.89 -4.00
CA SER A 112 -2.94 5.22 -3.55
C SER A 112 -3.97 5.02 -4.66
N GLU A 113 -3.70 5.50 -5.88
CA GLU A 113 -4.59 5.34 -7.04
C GLU A 113 -4.88 3.86 -7.35
N LYS A 114 -3.84 3.04 -7.48
CA LYS A 114 -4.01 1.59 -7.69
C LYS A 114 -4.63 0.88 -6.51
N PHE A 115 -4.46 1.41 -5.30
CA PHE A 115 -5.12 0.85 -4.12
C PHE A 115 -6.62 1.16 -4.16
N MET A 116 -7.02 2.35 -4.59
CA MET A 116 -8.42 2.69 -4.84
C MET A 116 -9.06 1.77 -5.87
N GLU A 117 -8.41 1.53 -7.01
CA GLU A 117 -8.89 0.57 -8.01
C GLU A 117 -9.12 -0.84 -7.41
N LYS A 118 -8.27 -1.24 -6.46
CA LYS A 118 -8.41 -2.52 -5.75
C LYS A 118 -9.55 -2.52 -4.75
N LEU A 119 -9.77 -1.41 -4.05
CA LEU A 119 -10.89 -1.25 -3.14
C LEU A 119 -12.22 -1.35 -3.91
N ASP A 120 -12.34 -0.64 -5.03
CA ASP A 120 -13.50 -0.69 -5.92
C ASP A 120 -13.76 -2.12 -6.42
N ALA A 121 -12.72 -2.78 -6.95
CA ALA A 121 -12.82 -4.16 -7.43
C ALA A 121 -13.18 -5.15 -6.30
N GLY A 122 -12.71 -4.90 -5.08
CA GLY A 122 -13.00 -5.68 -3.88
C GLY A 122 -14.32 -5.31 -3.21
N LYS A 123 -15.07 -4.33 -3.74
CA LYS A 123 -16.30 -3.77 -3.16
C LYS A 123 -16.10 -3.28 -1.71
N VAL A 124 -14.96 -2.65 -1.45
CA VAL A 124 -14.62 -2.03 -0.17
C VAL A 124 -14.70 -0.52 -0.35
N GLU A 125 -15.44 0.17 0.51
CA GLU A 125 -15.54 1.63 0.46
C GLU A 125 -14.19 2.30 0.74
N GLY A 126 -13.77 3.20 -0.15
CA GLY A 126 -12.48 3.89 -0.06
C GLY A 126 -12.46 5.12 0.86
N PHE A 127 -13.58 5.50 1.49
CA PHE A 127 -13.66 6.66 2.39
C PHE A 127 -12.61 6.64 3.50
N ARG A 128 -12.28 5.46 4.01
CA ARG A 128 -11.26 5.31 5.05
C ARG A 128 -9.87 5.73 4.56
N LEU A 129 -9.55 5.56 3.27
CA LEU A 129 -8.29 6.03 2.70
C LEU A 129 -8.22 7.55 2.72
N LEU A 130 -9.29 8.22 2.26
CA LEU A 130 -9.40 9.69 2.30
C LEU A 130 -9.27 10.23 3.72
N GLN A 131 -9.94 9.60 4.68
CA GLN A 131 -9.88 10.02 6.08
C GLN A 131 -8.44 9.96 6.60
N ILE A 132 -7.73 8.84 6.36
CA ILE A 132 -6.32 8.67 6.77
C ILE A 132 -5.44 9.77 6.14
N MET A 133 -5.67 10.09 4.86
CA MET A 133 -4.90 11.11 4.14
C MET A 133 -5.19 12.54 4.63
N ALA A 134 -6.45 12.87 4.88
CA ALA A 134 -6.89 14.19 5.34
C ALA A 134 -6.43 14.48 6.78
N GLU A 135 -6.60 13.53 7.71
CA GLU A 135 -6.22 13.68 9.12
C GLU A 135 -4.71 13.94 9.31
N HIS A 136 -3.90 13.56 8.33
CA HIS A 136 -2.45 13.63 8.41
C HIS A 136 -1.82 14.65 7.44
N ALA A 137 -2.63 15.51 6.84
CA ALA A 137 -2.21 16.58 5.94
C ALA A 137 -1.27 16.07 4.82
N MET A 138 -1.70 15.02 4.12
CA MET A 138 -1.10 14.66 2.83
C MET A 138 -1.20 15.84 1.86
N GLU A 139 -0.34 15.90 0.84
CA GLU A 139 -0.41 16.95 -0.18
C GLU A 139 -1.81 17.01 -0.80
N ASN A 140 -2.39 18.21 -0.92
CA ASN A 140 -3.76 18.41 -1.39
C ASN A 140 -4.00 17.74 -2.74
N ASP A 141 -3.06 17.85 -3.68
CA ASP A 141 -3.12 17.19 -4.99
C ASP A 141 -3.35 15.67 -4.89
N LEU A 142 -2.79 15.01 -3.86
CA LEU A 142 -2.96 13.57 -3.67
C LEU A 142 -4.35 13.26 -3.11
N ILE A 143 -4.84 14.09 -2.18
CA ILE A 143 -6.20 13.95 -1.62
C ILE A 143 -7.24 14.17 -2.71
N GLU A 144 -7.09 15.22 -3.51
CA GLU A 144 -7.98 15.55 -4.63
C GLU A 144 -8.02 14.41 -5.66
N LYS A 145 -6.87 13.86 -6.06
CA LYS A 145 -6.81 12.71 -6.97
C LYS A 145 -7.59 11.50 -6.47
N VAL A 146 -7.53 11.22 -5.16
CA VAL A 146 -8.28 10.11 -4.55
C VAL A 146 -9.77 10.46 -4.41
N ALA A 147 -10.10 11.71 -4.09
CA ALA A 147 -11.47 12.18 -3.89
C ALA A 147 -12.30 12.16 -5.19
N VAL A 148 -11.72 12.64 -6.29
CA VAL A 148 -12.34 12.59 -7.63
C VAL A 148 -12.73 11.16 -8.02
N ARG A 149 -11.97 10.15 -7.56
CA ARG A 149 -12.26 8.75 -7.85
C ARG A 149 -13.45 8.19 -7.04
N LEU A 150 -13.64 8.67 -5.82
CA LEU A 150 -14.76 8.25 -4.97
C LEU A 150 -16.07 8.90 -5.37
N HIS A 151 -15.98 10.10 -5.93
CA HIS A 151 -17.12 10.90 -6.37
C HIS A 151 -16.93 11.34 -7.84
N PRO A 152 -16.97 10.41 -8.80
CA PRO A 152 -16.79 10.75 -10.21
C PRO A 152 -17.90 11.67 -10.73
N ASP A 153 -19.07 11.66 -10.08
CA ASP A 153 -20.26 12.44 -10.45
C ASP A 153 -20.34 13.81 -9.75
N ASP A 154 -19.45 14.12 -8.79
CA ASP A 154 -19.42 15.43 -8.09
C ASP A 154 -18.51 16.45 -8.81
N SER A 155 -18.31 16.30 -10.13
CA SER A 155 -17.80 17.39 -10.96
C SER A 155 -18.86 18.49 -11.11
N VAL A 156 -19.18 19.17 -9.99
CA VAL A 156 -19.98 20.38 -9.94
C VAL A 156 -19.10 21.49 -9.35
N PHE A 157 -18.11 21.89 -10.13
CA PHE A 157 -17.56 23.25 -10.08
C PHE A 157 -17.24 23.66 -11.52
N ASP A 158 -18.31 23.79 -12.31
CA ASP A 158 -18.29 24.60 -13.51
C ASP A 158 -19.59 25.42 -13.52
N THR A 159 -19.55 26.55 -12.81
CA THR A 159 -20.34 27.77 -13.04
C THR A 159 -19.62 28.95 -12.40
#